data_AF-A0A536USN2-F1
#
_entry.id   AF-A0A536USN2-F1
#
_cell.length_a   1.000
_cell.length_b   1.000
_cell.length_c   1.000
_cell.angle_alpha   90.00
_cell.angle_beta   90.00
_cell.angle_gamma   90.00
#
_symmetry.space_group_name_H-M   'P 1'
#
loop_
_entity.id
_entity.type
_entity.pdbx_description
1 polymer ?
#
loop_
_entity_poly.entity_id
_entity_poly.type
_entity_poly.pdbx_seq_one_letter_code
_entity_poly.pdbx_strand_id
1 'polypeptide(L)'
;MATNVWRWLAAAMLIAAGAAHAQGSVYLDELTSPEVKARIANGATTVLVPIGGTEQNGPHMVLGKHNVRAHVLAGRIAQGLGNALVAPVIAYVPEGSIHPPAAHMRFTGTISIPEPVFEAMLEATARSFKQHGFRDVVFLGDHGGYQKSEERVAAKLNREWAADKTCRVHALLDYYRVTQSAYVKALKARGYSEAEIGTHAGLADTALALAVDNALVRSGALGAKASASEGVYGDPRRASAELGQIGVQQIVESSVAAIRALAREH
;
A
#
# COMPACT_ATOMS: atom_id res chain seq x y z
N MET A 1 15.30 -46.29 -25.58
CA MET A 1 14.03 -45.89 -24.95
C MET A 1 14.19 -45.09 -23.63
N ALA A 2 15.39 -44.69 -23.21
CA ALA A 2 15.61 -44.00 -21.92
C ALA A 2 15.64 -42.45 -22.00
N THR A 3 15.54 -41.86 -23.19
CA THR A 3 15.74 -40.40 -23.40
C THR A 3 14.47 -39.56 -23.25
N ASN A 4 13.28 -40.17 -23.17
CA ASN A 4 12.02 -39.43 -23.05
C ASN A 4 11.57 -39.20 -21.60
N VAL A 5 12.01 -40.01 -20.64
CA VAL A 5 11.56 -39.94 -19.23
C VAL A 5 11.96 -38.61 -18.57
N TRP A 6 13.16 -38.10 -18.88
CA TRP A 6 13.66 -36.83 -18.33
C TRP A 6 12.91 -35.60 -18.85
N ARG A 7 12.43 -35.62 -20.10
CA ARG A 7 11.63 -34.52 -20.67
C ARG A 7 10.24 -34.45 -20.05
N TRP A 8 9.61 -35.60 -19.80
CA TRP A 8 8.32 -35.66 -19.12
C TRP A 8 8.40 -35.28 -17.64
N LEU A 9 9.47 -35.68 -16.94
CA LEU A 9 9.70 -35.27 -15.55
C LEU A 9 9.97 -33.77 -15.42
N ALA A 10 10.78 -33.18 -16.30
CA ALA A 10 11.05 -31.73 -16.30
C ALA A 10 9.79 -30.91 -16.64
N ALA A 11 9.00 -31.35 -17.62
CA ALA A 11 7.74 -30.70 -17.97
C ALA A 11 6.70 -30.81 -16.83
N ALA A 12 6.59 -31.98 -16.18
CA ALA A 12 5.71 -32.17 -15.03
C ALA A 12 6.13 -31.32 -13.82
N MET A 13 7.44 -31.17 -13.56
CA MET A 13 7.97 -30.29 -12.51
C MET A 13 7.70 -28.81 -12.79
N LEU A 14 7.84 -28.36 -14.04
CA LEU A 14 7.54 -26.98 -14.45
C LEU A 14 6.04 -26.67 -14.34
N ILE A 15 5.18 -27.61 -14.71
CA ILE A 15 3.71 -27.49 -14.56
C ILE A 15 3.33 -27.46 -13.07
N ALA A 16 3.92 -28.31 -12.24
CA ALA A 16 3.67 -28.33 -10.80
C ALA A 16 4.18 -27.06 -10.09
N ALA A 17 5.32 -26.49 -10.51
CA ALA A 17 5.85 -25.26 -9.97
C ALA A 17 5.00 -24.04 -10.32
N GLY A 18 4.48 -23.95 -11.56
CA GLY A 18 3.54 -22.90 -11.96
C GLY A 18 2.22 -22.97 -11.18
N ALA A 19 1.67 -24.17 -11.00
CA ALA A 19 0.46 -24.39 -10.22
C ALA A 19 0.64 -24.11 -8.71
N ALA A 20 1.80 -24.41 -8.14
CA ALA A 20 2.12 -24.11 -6.74
C ALA A 20 2.34 -22.60 -6.50
N HIS A 21 2.93 -21.89 -7.46
CA HIS A 21 3.12 -20.43 -7.38
C HIS A 21 1.77 -19.69 -7.39
N ALA A 22 0.84 -20.12 -8.25
CA ALA A 22 -0.51 -19.57 -8.33
C ALA A 22 -1.38 -19.84 -7.10
N GLN A 23 -1.19 -20.95 -6.40
CA GLN A 23 -1.96 -21.26 -5.19
C GLN A 23 -1.57 -20.40 -3.97
N GLY A 24 -0.37 -19.82 -3.97
CA GLY A 24 0.18 -19.07 -2.84
C GLY A 24 0.14 -17.55 -2.98
N SER A 25 0.04 -17.01 -4.20
CA SER A 25 0.07 -15.55 -4.38
C SER A 25 -1.24 -14.88 -3.94
N VAL A 26 -1.07 -13.70 -3.33
CA VAL A 26 -2.17 -12.77 -3.04
C VAL A 26 -2.22 -11.62 -4.04
N TYR A 27 -1.26 -11.48 -4.95
CA TYR A 27 -1.18 -10.38 -5.91
C TYR A 27 -1.91 -10.73 -7.20
N LEU A 28 -2.84 -9.86 -7.60
CA LEU A 28 -3.73 -10.09 -8.74
C LEU A 28 -2.96 -10.18 -10.07
N ASP A 29 -1.90 -9.38 -10.22
CA ASP A 29 -1.03 -9.34 -11.40
C ASP A 29 -0.04 -10.51 -11.52
N GLU A 30 0.00 -11.39 -10.51
CA GLU A 30 0.72 -12.67 -10.56
C GLU A 30 -0.20 -13.85 -10.92
N LEU A 31 -1.51 -13.62 -11.03
CA LEU A 31 -2.51 -14.64 -11.29
C LEU A 31 -3.09 -14.53 -12.71
N THR A 32 -3.42 -15.68 -13.30
CA THR A 32 -4.19 -15.75 -14.54
C THR A 32 -5.69 -15.53 -14.27
N SER A 33 -6.43 -15.14 -15.30
CA SER A 33 -7.89 -14.93 -15.19
C SER A 33 -8.66 -16.15 -14.63
N PRO A 34 -8.39 -17.40 -15.06
CA PRO A 34 -9.02 -18.59 -14.46
C PRO A 34 -8.69 -18.77 -12.97
N GLU A 35 -7.45 -18.47 -12.55
CA GLU A 35 -7.04 -18.57 -11.14
C GLU A 35 -7.78 -17.54 -10.28
N VAL A 36 -7.87 -16.29 -10.73
CA VAL A 36 -8.66 -15.26 -10.03
C VAL A 36 -10.12 -15.69 -9.90
N LYS A 37 -10.73 -16.18 -10.99
CA LYS A 37 -12.11 -16.69 -10.96
C LYS A 37 -12.27 -17.82 -9.93
N ALA A 38 -11.33 -18.76 -9.88
CA ALA A 38 -11.34 -19.86 -8.91
C ALA A 38 -11.16 -19.37 -7.47
N ARG A 39 -10.28 -18.38 -7.23
CA ARG A 39 -10.08 -17.77 -5.90
C ARG A 39 -11.37 -17.11 -5.40
N ILE A 40 -12.06 -16.34 -6.25
CA ILE A 40 -13.34 -15.71 -5.92
C ILE A 40 -14.41 -16.78 -5.60
N ALA A 41 -14.53 -17.81 -6.44
CA ALA A 41 -15.46 -18.92 -6.22
C ALA A 41 -15.18 -19.68 -4.90
N ASN A 42 -13.91 -19.73 -4.48
CA ASN A 42 -13.47 -20.34 -3.23
C ASN A 42 -13.41 -19.34 -2.05
N GLY A 43 -14.06 -18.18 -2.16
CA GLY A 43 -14.28 -17.27 -1.04
C GLY A 43 -13.29 -16.10 -0.92
N ALA A 44 -12.42 -15.85 -1.91
CA ALA A 44 -11.65 -14.61 -1.96
C ALA A 44 -12.56 -13.44 -2.36
N THR A 45 -13.24 -12.85 -1.38
CA THR A 45 -14.29 -11.84 -1.60
C THR A 45 -13.79 -10.41 -1.49
N THR A 46 -12.58 -10.20 -0.95
CA THR A 46 -12.00 -8.87 -0.72
C THR A 46 -10.90 -8.59 -1.74
N VAL A 47 -10.83 -7.36 -2.24
CA VAL A 47 -9.66 -6.85 -2.96
C VAL A 47 -9.13 -5.60 -2.28
N LEU A 48 -7.83 -5.61 -1.99
CA LEU A 48 -7.09 -4.47 -1.48
C LEU A 48 -6.54 -3.69 -2.68
N VAL A 49 -6.79 -2.39 -2.73
CA VAL A 49 -6.26 -1.49 -3.74
C VAL A 49 -5.20 -0.60 -3.07
N PRO A 50 -3.92 -0.99 -3.13
CA PRO A 50 -2.85 -0.18 -2.57
C PRO A 50 -2.65 1.10 -3.37
N ILE A 51 -2.60 2.23 -2.68
CA ILE A 51 -2.42 3.56 -3.25
C ILE A 51 -1.17 4.17 -2.63
N GLY A 52 -0.13 4.32 -3.45
CA GLY A 52 1.14 4.90 -3.08
C GLY A 52 1.26 6.34 -3.59
N GLY A 53 2.34 6.63 -4.30
CA GLY A 53 2.69 7.95 -4.79
C GLY A 53 4.16 8.04 -5.16
N THR A 54 4.53 9.06 -5.93
CA THR A 54 5.93 9.37 -6.26
C THR A 54 6.24 10.77 -5.80
N GLU A 55 7.02 10.87 -4.72
CA GLU A 55 7.09 12.09 -3.92
C GLU A 55 8.45 12.22 -3.23
N GLN A 56 8.92 13.47 -3.13
CA GLN A 56 10.17 13.81 -2.44
C GLN A 56 10.16 13.35 -0.98
N ASN A 57 11.27 12.78 -0.52
CA ASN A 57 11.40 12.29 0.84
C ASN A 57 12.78 12.59 1.44
N GLY A 58 13.23 13.82 1.24
CA GLY A 58 14.58 14.24 1.59
C GLY A 58 15.65 13.67 0.66
N PRO A 59 16.93 13.97 0.95
CA PRO A 59 18.05 13.51 0.12
C PRO A 59 18.37 12.02 0.29
N HIS A 60 17.84 11.38 1.34
CA HIS A 60 18.22 10.02 1.74
C HIS A 60 17.25 8.94 1.29
N MET A 61 16.04 9.26 0.84
CA MET A 61 15.01 8.26 0.55
C MET A 61 14.52 8.33 -0.89
N VAL A 62 14.25 7.17 -1.49
CA VAL A 62 13.78 7.10 -2.87
C VAL A 62 12.38 7.69 -3.03
N LEU A 63 12.10 8.28 -4.20
CA LEU A 63 10.82 8.91 -4.54
C LEU A 63 9.63 7.93 -4.46
N GLY A 64 9.87 6.65 -4.72
CA GLY A 64 8.83 5.61 -4.77
C GLY A 64 8.56 4.89 -3.45
N LYS A 65 9.01 5.42 -2.29
CA LYS A 65 8.87 4.73 -0.98
C LYS A 65 7.43 4.27 -0.73
N HIS A 66 6.46 5.12 -1.12
CA HIS A 66 5.04 4.91 -0.87
C HIS A 66 4.52 3.71 -1.66
N ASN A 67 4.93 3.57 -2.91
CA ASN A 67 4.52 2.45 -3.76
C ASN A 67 5.01 1.11 -3.20
N VAL A 68 6.27 1.05 -2.78
CA VAL A 68 6.87 -0.19 -2.24
C VAL A 68 6.25 -0.56 -0.90
N ARG A 69 6.06 0.40 0.00
CA ARG A 69 5.41 0.16 1.30
C ARG A 69 3.95 -0.27 1.15
N ALA A 70 3.17 0.42 0.32
CA ALA A 70 1.78 0.06 0.06
C ALA A 70 1.66 -1.36 -0.50
N HIS A 71 2.50 -1.74 -1.46
CA HIS A 71 2.54 -3.09 -2.03
C HIS A 71 2.83 -4.16 -0.97
N VAL A 72 3.96 -4.02 -0.26
CA VAL A 72 4.42 -5.02 0.72
C VAL A 72 3.42 -5.17 1.87
N LEU A 73 2.90 -4.06 2.40
CA LEU A 73 1.97 -4.12 3.52
C LEU A 73 0.59 -4.62 3.09
N ALA A 74 0.11 -4.28 1.89
CA ALA A 74 -1.12 -4.87 1.35
C ALA A 74 -0.99 -6.39 1.20
N GLY A 75 0.15 -6.91 0.74
CA GLY A 75 0.43 -8.35 0.70
C GLY A 75 0.32 -9.01 2.07
N ARG A 76 0.97 -8.45 3.09
CA ARG A 76 0.90 -8.95 4.48
C ARG A 76 -0.52 -8.90 5.05
N ILE A 77 -1.27 -7.83 4.77
CA ILE A 77 -2.66 -7.68 5.18
C ILE A 77 -3.54 -8.73 4.49
N ALA A 78 -3.39 -8.93 3.18
CA ALA A 78 -4.17 -9.92 2.42
C ALA A 78 -3.92 -11.34 2.93
N GLN A 79 -2.67 -11.68 3.23
CA GLN A 79 -2.30 -12.95 3.87
C GLN A 79 -2.96 -13.10 5.24
N GLY A 80 -2.95 -12.05 6.08
CA GLY A 80 -3.61 -12.05 7.39
C GLY A 80 -5.14 -12.16 7.33
N LEU A 81 -5.76 -11.70 6.25
CA LEU A 81 -7.19 -11.86 6.00
C LEU A 81 -7.54 -13.27 5.51
N GLY A 82 -6.71 -13.85 4.65
CA GLY A 82 -6.89 -15.19 4.08
C GLY A 82 -7.94 -15.27 2.95
N ASN A 83 -8.77 -14.24 2.78
CA ASN A 83 -9.84 -14.14 1.78
C ASN A 83 -9.70 -12.90 0.88
N ALA A 84 -8.48 -12.37 0.73
CA ALA A 84 -8.22 -11.15 -0.02
C ALA A 84 -7.18 -11.35 -1.13
N LEU A 85 -7.31 -10.55 -2.20
CA LEU A 85 -6.29 -10.33 -3.21
C LEU A 85 -5.84 -8.87 -3.19
N VAL A 86 -4.67 -8.59 -3.75
CA VAL A 86 -4.05 -7.26 -3.84
C VAL A 86 -4.01 -6.84 -5.30
N ALA A 87 -4.63 -5.71 -5.61
CA ALA A 87 -4.56 -5.09 -6.92
C ALA A 87 -3.18 -4.45 -7.17
N PRO A 88 -2.82 -4.15 -8.43
CA PRO A 88 -1.65 -3.33 -8.73
C PRO A 88 -1.68 -1.99 -8.02
N VAL A 89 -0.50 -1.49 -7.63
CA VAL A 89 -0.37 -0.21 -6.93
C VAL A 89 -0.79 0.95 -7.82
N ILE A 90 -1.66 1.81 -7.30
CA ILE A 90 -1.93 3.12 -7.88
C ILE A 90 -0.80 4.06 -7.48
N ALA A 91 0.08 4.35 -8.44
CA ALA A 91 1.30 5.16 -8.23
C ALA A 91 1.16 6.64 -8.63
N TYR A 92 0.10 6.99 -9.36
CA TYR A 92 -0.18 8.36 -9.80
C TYR A 92 -1.28 8.95 -8.92
N VAL A 93 -0.92 9.92 -8.09
CA VAL A 93 -1.80 10.50 -7.06
C VAL A 93 -1.62 12.02 -7.00
N PRO A 94 -2.50 12.76 -6.30
CA PRO A 94 -2.28 14.17 -6.02
C PRO A 94 -1.16 14.37 -5.00
N GLU A 95 -0.06 15.03 -5.41
CA GLU A 95 1.10 15.37 -4.56
C GLU A 95 1.36 16.88 -4.46
N GLY A 96 0.46 17.69 -5.04
CA GLY A 96 0.57 19.15 -5.08
C GLY A 96 0.20 19.74 -6.44
N SER A 97 0.01 21.05 -6.49
CA SER A 97 -0.26 21.77 -7.75
C SER A 97 0.94 21.70 -8.69
N ILE A 98 0.71 21.40 -9.97
CA ILE A 98 1.76 21.35 -10.99
C ILE A 98 2.21 22.78 -11.37
N HIS A 99 1.27 23.70 -11.56
CA HIS A 99 1.55 25.09 -11.90
C HIS A 99 0.60 26.06 -11.17
N PRO A 100 1.12 27.05 -10.41
CA PRO A 100 2.51 27.09 -9.93
C PRO A 100 2.79 25.89 -9.02
N PRO A 101 4.05 25.43 -8.92
CA PRO A 101 4.41 24.26 -8.12
C PRO A 101 4.12 24.48 -6.63
N ALA A 102 3.37 23.56 -6.02
CA ALA A 102 3.01 23.61 -4.60
C ALA A 102 3.23 22.25 -3.91
N ALA A 103 3.31 22.25 -2.57
CA ALA A 103 3.60 21.05 -1.78
C ALA A 103 4.82 20.27 -2.33
N HIS A 104 4.70 18.98 -2.59
CA HIS A 104 5.81 18.13 -3.02
C HIS A 104 6.21 18.37 -4.48
N MET A 105 5.34 18.99 -5.30
CA MET A 105 5.67 19.43 -6.66
C MET A 105 6.71 20.56 -6.71
N ARG A 106 7.12 21.11 -5.56
CA ARG A 106 8.28 22.01 -5.47
C ARG A 106 9.62 21.29 -5.64
N PHE A 107 9.61 19.96 -5.58
CA PHE A 107 10.82 19.14 -5.57
C PHE A 107 10.90 18.29 -6.85
N THR A 108 12.12 18.11 -7.34
CA THR A 108 12.36 17.40 -8.60
C THR A 108 12.02 15.91 -8.46
N GLY A 109 11.30 15.37 -9.44
CA GLY A 109 10.95 13.95 -9.51
C GLY A 109 9.60 13.59 -8.89
N THR A 110 8.99 14.47 -8.09
CA THR A 110 7.60 14.29 -7.65
C THR A 110 6.66 14.25 -8.86
N ILE A 111 5.70 13.33 -8.86
CA ILE A 111 4.66 13.23 -9.89
C ILE A 111 3.32 13.51 -9.22
N SER A 112 2.57 14.45 -9.76
CA SER A 112 1.22 14.79 -9.28
C SER A 112 0.21 14.74 -10.41
N ILE A 113 -0.97 14.20 -10.13
CA ILE A 113 -2.14 14.28 -11.01
C ILE A 113 -3.27 15.10 -10.36
N PRO A 114 -4.16 15.73 -11.14
CA PRO A 114 -5.32 16.42 -10.59
C PRO A 114 -6.22 15.48 -9.78
N GLU A 115 -6.76 15.97 -8.67
CA GLU A 115 -7.68 15.21 -7.81
C GLU A 115 -8.86 14.58 -8.57
N PRO A 116 -9.54 15.26 -9.52
CA PRO A 116 -10.62 14.63 -10.28
C PRO A 116 -10.17 13.44 -11.14
N VAL A 117 -8.94 13.45 -11.66
CA VAL A 117 -8.39 12.33 -12.44
C VAL A 117 -8.10 11.15 -11.52
N PHE A 118 -7.54 11.43 -10.34
CA PHE A 118 -7.31 10.41 -9.31
C PHE A 118 -8.63 9.76 -8.87
N GLU A 119 -9.65 10.55 -8.54
CA GLU A 119 -10.95 10.02 -8.12
C GLU A 119 -11.62 9.20 -9.23
N ALA A 120 -11.57 9.66 -10.48
CA ALA A 120 -12.10 8.91 -11.62
C ALA A 120 -11.40 7.55 -11.82
N MET A 121 -10.08 7.49 -11.58
CA MET A 121 -9.32 6.25 -11.61
C MET A 121 -9.73 5.29 -10.48
N LEU A 122 -9.92 5.80 -9.25
CA LEU A 122 -10.43 4.99 -8.13
C LEU A 122 -11.83 4.42 -8.43
N GLU A 123 -12.71 5.26 -9.00
CA GLU A 123 -14.04 4.84 -9.41
C GLU A 123 -14.03 3.72 -10.45
N ALA A 124 -13.25 3.90 -11.53
CA ALA A 124 -13.12 2.89 -12.59
C ALA A 124 -12.52 1.58 -12.06
N THR A 125 -11.55 1.68 -11.15
CA THR A 125 -10.93 0.53 -10.49
C THR A 125 -11.95 -0.26 -9.67
N ALA A 126 -12.69 0.41 -8.78
CA ALA A 126 -13.69 -0.26 -7.95
C ALA A 126 -14.84 -0.88 -8.77
N ARG A 127 -15.29 -0.21 -9.84
CA ARG A 127 -16.30 -0.75 -10.75
C ARG A 127 -15.84 -2.02 -11.45
N SER A 128 -14.56 -2.08 -11.84
CA SER A 128 -13.97 -3.27 -12.46
C SER A 128 -13.98 -4.46 -11.50
N PHE A 129 -13.62 -4.25 -10.23
CA PHE A 129 -13.66 -5.31 -9.24
C PHE A 129 -15.08 -5.74 -8.85
N LYS A 130 -16.02 -4.79 -8.76
CA LYS A 130 -17.45 -5.12 -8.62
C LYS A 130 -17.92 -6.02 -9.76
N GLN A 131 -17.60 -5.69 -11.01
CA GLN A 131 -17.95 -6.48 -12.19
C GLN A 131 -17.41 -7.92 -12.14
N HIS A 132 -16.26 -8.13 -11.50
CA HIS A 132 -15.64 -9.46 -11.35
C HIS A 132 -16.17 -10.27 -10.16
N GLY A 133 -17.06 -9.69 -9.33
CA GLY A 133 -17.71 -10.39 -8.22
C GLY A 133 -17.02 -10.23 -6.87
N PHE A 134 -16.08 -9.29 -6.71
CA PHE A 134 -15.57 -8.93 -5.40
C PHE A 134 -16.67 -8.23 -4.58
N ARG A 135 -16.78 -8.60 -3.31
CA ARG A 135 -17.78 -8.05 -2.37
C ARG A 135 -17.27 -6.81 -1.66
N ASP A 136 -15.97 -6.74 -1.41
CA ASP A 136 -15.35 -5.64 -0.68
C ASP A 136 -14.14 -5.12 -1.46
N VAL A 137 -14.22 -3.87 -1.91
CA VAL A 137 -13.08 -3.14 -2.50
C VAL A 137 -12.54 -2.18 -1.44
N VAL A 138 -11.29 -2.35 -1.03
CA VAL A 138 -10.68 -1.60 0.06
C VAL A 138 -9.55 -0.73 -0.46
N PHE A 139 -9.76 0.59 -0.51
CA PHE A 139 -8.71 1.56 -0.78
C PHE A 139 -7.78 1.66 0.43
N LEU A 140 -6.48 1.50 0.18
CA LEU A 140 -5.43 1.49 1.19
C LEU A 140 -4.39 2.55 0.81
N GLY A 141 -4.58 3.76 1.34
CA GLY A 141 -3.74 4.92 1.05
C GLY A 141 -2.55 5.09 1.98
N ASP A 142 -1.34 5.13 1.42
CA ASP A 142 -0.08 5.25 2.16
C ASP A 142 0.42 6.70 2.40
N HIS A 143 -0.36 7.69 1.97
CA HIS A 143 -0.06 9.10 2.19
C HIS A 143 -1.31 9.88 2.60
N GLY A 144 -1.10 10.95 3.38
CA GLY A 144 -2.19 11.73 3.96
C GLY A 144 -2.93 12.61 2.95
N GLY A 145 -2.28 13.01 1.86
CA GLY A 145 -2.77 14.02 0.92
C GLY A 145 -4.07 13.68 0.20
N TYR A 146 -4.37 12.39 0.02
CA TYR A 146 -5.50 11.94 -0.79
C TYR A 146 -6.54 11.08 -0.04
N GLN A 147 -6.41 10.96 1.29
CA GLN A 147 -7.36 10.19 2.13
C GLN A 147 -8.82 10.66 1.97
N LYS A 148 -9.03 11.99 1.82
CA LYS A 148 -10.37 12.55 1.59
C LYS A 148 -10.97 12.15 0.24
N SER A 149 -10.14 11.98 -0.78
CA SER A 149 -10.57 11.53 -2.10
C SER A 149 -11.03 10.07 -2.04
N GLU A 150 -10.33 9.21 -1.31
CA GLU A 150 -10.73 7.82 -1.06
C GLU A 150 -12.09 7.74 -0.37
N GLU A 151 -12.31 8.53 0.70
CA GLU A 151 -13.59 8.60 1.41
C GLU A 151 -14.73 9.06 0.49
N ARG A 152 -14.49 10.12 -0.31
CA ARG A 152 -15.49 10.66 -1.24
C ARG A 152 -15.89 9.62 -2.29
N VAL A 153 -14.92 8.94 -2.89
CA VAL A 153 -15.17 7.90 -3.90
C VAL A 153 -15.91 6.71 -3.28
N ALA A 154 -15.46 6.22 -2.13
CA ALA A 154 -16.12 5.11 -1.44
C ALA A 154 -17.58 5.46 -1.10
N ALA A 155 -17.83 6.64 -0.54
CA ALA A 155 -19.17 7.10 -0.21
C ALA A 155 -20.05 7.30 -1.47
N LYS A 156 -19.48 7.83 -2.56
CA LYS A 156 -20.18 8.00 -3.84
C LYS A 156 -20.65 6.65 -4.39
N LEU A 157 -19.75 5.68 -4.50
CA LEU A 157 -20.07 4.36 -5.06
C LEU A 157 -21.04 3.59 -4.17
N ASN A 158 -20.88 3.64 -2.84
CA ASN A 158 -21.82 2.99 -1.93
C ASN A 158 -23.23 3.60 -1.98
N ARG A 159 -23.37 4.91 -2.21
CA ARG A 159 -24.69 5.53 -2.45
C ARG A 159 -25.28 5.06 -3.78
N GLU A 160 -24.47 5.04 -4.82
CA GLU A 160 -24.91 4.59 -6.16
C GLU A 160 -25.33 3.12 -6.15
N TRP A 161 -24.62 2.28 -5.40
CA TRP A 161 -24.88 0.84 -5.30
C TRP A 161 -25.85 0.47 -4.18
N ALA A 162 -26.56 1.43 -3.58
CA ALA A 162 -27.45 1.16 -2.44
C ALA A 162 -28.53 0.09 -2.73
N ALA A 163 -28.98 0.00 -3.98
CA ALA A 163 -29.94 -1.01 -4.44
C ALA A 163 -29.32 -2.39 -4.71
N ASP A 164 -28.00 -2.45 -4.93
CA ASP A 164 -27.24 -3.65 -5.26
C ASP A 164 -26.07 -3.81 -4.27
N LYS A 165 -26.37 -4.46 -3.14
CA LYS A 165 -25.45 -4.65 -2.01
C LYS A 165 -24.46 -5.80 -2.22
N THR A 166 -24.31 -6.30 -3.44
CA THR A 166 -23.34 -7.35 -3.77
C THR A 166 -21.90 -6.90 -3.59
N CYS A 167 -21.64 -5.59 -3.69
CA CYS A 167 -20.32 -4.99 -3.55
C CYS A 167 -20.37 -3.69 -2.74
N ARG A 168 -19.32 -3.43 -1.97
CA ARG A 168 -19.09 -2.19 -1.22
C ARG A 168 -17.65 -1.70 -1.40
N VAL A 169 -17.48 -0.40 -1.25
CA VAL A 169 -16.17 0.25 -1.28
C VAL A 169 -15.84 0.86 0.08
N HIS A 170 -14.61 0.66 0.53
CA HIS A 170 -14.14 1.12 1.83
C HIS A 170 -12.88 1.96 1.67
N ALA A 171 -12.80 3.08 2.38
CA ALA A 171 -11.53 3.80 2.58
C ALA A 171 -10.92 3.34 3.91
N LEU A 172 -9.80 2.64 3.86
CA LEU A 172 -9.14 2.07 5.05
C LEU A 172 -8.24 3.11 5.74
N LEU A 173 -8.86 4.11 6.35
CA LEU A 173 -8.14 5.22 6.99
C LEU A 173 -7.19 4.78 8.10
N ASP A 174 -7.48 3.66 8.78
CA ASP A 174 -6.65 3.14 9.86
C ASP A 174 -5.26 2.73 9.40
N TYR A 175 -5.11 2.33 8.13
CA TYR A 175 -3.81 2.03 7.55
C TYR A 175 -2.84 3.21 7.71
N TYR A 176 -3.27 4.40 7.27
CA TYR A 176 -2.46 5.61 7.39
C TYR A 176 -2.46 6.16 8.82
N ARG A 177 -3.61 6.17 9.50
CA ARG A 177 -3.78 6.76 10.84
C ARG A 177 -2.82 6.17 11.87
N VAL A 178 -2.53 4.86 11.79
CA VAL A 178 -1.59 4.18 12.69
C VAL A 178 -0.20 4.80 12.62
N THR A 179 0.26 5.18 11.42
CA THR A 179 1.57 5.82 11.21
C THR A 179 1.70 7.15 11.96
N GLN A 180 0.58 7.84 12.17
CA GLN A 180 0.50 9.15 12.82
C GLN A 180 0.13 9.07 14.31
N SER A 181 -0.24 7.89 14.81
CA SER A 181 -0.81 7.72 16.15
C SER A 181 -0.09 6.63 16.96
N ALA A 182 -0.52 5.38 16.86
CA ALA A 182 0.02 4.27 17.64
C ALA A 182 1.52 4.09 17.42
N TYR A 183 2.00 4.28 16.19
CA TYR A 183 3.41 4.18 15.86
C TYR A 183 4.24 5.32 16.48
N VAL A 184 3.80 6.56 16.29
CA VAL A 184 4.40 7.75 16.93
C VAL A 184 4.46 7.57 18.45
N LYS A 185 3.38 7.10 19.08
CA LYS A 185 3.33 6.83 20.52
C LYS A 185 4.36 5.77 20.93
N ALA A 186 4.53 4.71 20.15
CA ALA A 186 5.51 3.66 20.41
C ALA A 186 6.96 4.15 20.31
N LEU A 187 7.25 5.07 19.38
CA LEU A 187 8.55 5.73 19.25
C LEU A 187 8.81 6.69 20.42
N LYS A 188 7.82 7.50 20.81
CA LYS A 188 7.93 8.39 21.98
C LYS A 188 8.22 7.61 23.27
N ALA A 189 7.54 6.48 23.47
CA ALA A 189 7.78 5.61 24.62
C ALA A 189 9.20 5.01 24.67
N ARG A 190 9.93 5.05 23.55
CA ARG A 190 11.34 4.62 23.43
C ARG A 190 12.33 5.78 23.49
N GLY A 191 11.86 6.98 23.84
CA GLY A 191 12.70 8.16 24.05
C GLY A 191 13.03 8.96 22.79
N TYR A 192 12.33 8.76 21.68
CA TYR A 192 12.46 9.61 20.49
C TYR A 192 11.58 10.85 20.62
N SER A 193 12.15 12.02 20.36
CA SER A 193 11.43 13.30 20.43
C SER A 193 10.51 13.50 19.23
N GLU A 194 9.51 14.39 19.35
CA GLU A 194 8.66 14.78 18.23
C GLU A 194 9.45 15.37 17.06
N ALA A 195 10.50 16.14 17.36
CA ALA A 195 11.39 16.71 16.36
C ALA A 195 12.19 15.65 15.58
N GLU A 196 12.51 14.52 16.19
CA GLU A 196 13.16 13.40 15.48
C GLU A 196 12.16 12.59 14.66
N ILE A 197 11.06 12.18 15.31
CA ILE A 197 9.98 11.42 14.69
C ILE A 197 9.53 12.10 13.40
N GLY A 198 9.26 13.41 13.50
CA GLY A 198 8.90 14.23 12.36
C GLY A 198 7.52 13.92 11.81
N THR A 199 7.13 14.69 10.80
CA THR A 199 5.87 14.53 10.06
C THR A 199 6.10 14.09 8.62
N HIS A 200 7.33 14.21 8.10
CA HIS A 200 7.67 13.81 6.73
C HIS A 200 9.18 13.60 6.56
N ALA A 201 9.58 12.46 6.02
CA ALA A 201 10.97 12.04 5.82
C ALA A 201 11.85 12.06 7.10
N GLY A 202 11.23 12.10 8.28
CA GLY A 202 11.87 12.03 9.58
C GLY A 202 12.22 10.60 10.00
N LEU A 203 12.42 10.39 11.30
CA LEU A 203 12.74 9.09 11.86
C LEU A 203 11.68 8.03 11.56
N ALA A 204 10.39 8.36 11.71
CA ALA A 204 9.31 7.40 11.53
C ALA A 204 9.24 6.86 10.10
N ASP A 205 9.22 7.75 9.11
CA ASP A 205 9.18 7.39 7.69
C ASP A 205 10.39 6.57 7.25
N THR A 206 11.57 7.00 7.70
CA THR A 206 12.82 6.35 7.33
C THR A 206 12.93 4.97 7.96
N ALA A 207 12.50 4.82 9.21
CA ALA A 207 12.47 3.54 9.88
C ALA A 207 11.51 2.57 9.18
N LEU A 208 10.29 3.02 8.83
CA LEU A 208 9.35 2.23 8.04
C LEU A 208 9.93 1.80 6.69
N ALA A 209 10.60 2.71 5.97
CA ALA A 209 11.24 2.39 4.70
C ALA A 209 12.31 1.30 4.86
N LEU A 210 13.22 1.43 5.83
CA LEU A 210 14.24 0.42 6.14
C LEU A 210 13.63 -0.95 6.50
N ALA A 211 12.54 -0.96 7.27
CA ALA A 211 11.86 -2.20 7.66
C ALA A 211 11.14 -2.92 6.50
N VAL A 212 10.73 -2.17 5.48
CA VAL A 212 10.12 -2.71 4.27
C VAL A 212 11.20 -3.20 3.31
N ASP A 213 12.15 -2.34 2.98
CA ASP A 213 13.29 -2.64 2.12
C ASP A 213 14.42 -1.62 2.37
N ASN A 214 15.57 -2.11 2.83
CA ASN A 214 16.75 -1.29 3.08
C ASN A 214 17.21 -0.52 1.84
N ALA A 215 16.97 -1.03 0.63
CA ALA A 215 17.34 -0.36 -0.62
C ALA A 215 16.53 0.92 -0.89
N LEU A 216 15.47 1.21 -0.12
CA LEU A 216 14.72 2.46 -0.21
C LEU A 216 15.47 3.66 0.41
N VAL A 217 16.51 3.40 1.21
CA VAL A 217 17.26 4.42 1.91
C VAL A 217 18.74 4.40 1.49
N ARG A 218 19.26 5.57 1.15
CA ARG A 218 20.67 5.80 0.83
C ARG A 218 21.41 6.06 2.14
N SER A 219 21.99 5.01 2.72
CA SER A 219 22.69 5.08 4.01
C SER A 219 23.77 6.18 4.06
N GLY A 220 24.51 6.39 2.97
CA GLY A 220 25.50 7.47 2.87
C GLY A 220 24.92 8.89 2.98
N ALA A 221 23.64 9.07 2.67
CA ALA A 221 22.94 10.35 2.77
C ALA A 221 22.23 10.56 4.13
N LEU A 222 22.19 9.55 5.00
CA LEU A 222 21.63 9.66 6.36
C LEU A 222 22.57 10.37 7.34
N GLY A 223 23.85 10.63 7.02
CA GLY A 223 24.81 11.16 7.98
C GLY A 223 24.65 12.66 8.31
N ALA A 224 24.05 13.44 7.42
CA ALA A 224 23.85 14.87 7.57
C ALA A 224 22.41 15.19 7.99
N LYS A 225 22.23 16.18 8.87
CA LYS A 225 20.89 16.67 9.23
C LYS A 225 20.34 17.51 8.07
N ALA A 226 19.40 16.94 7.33
CA ALA A 226 18.64 17.64 6.30
C ALA A 226 17.62 18.60 6.90
N SER A 227 17.24 19.62 6.14
CA SER A 227 16.34 20.69 6.55
C SER A 227 15.01 20.67 5.77
N ALA A 228 14.06 21.53 6.18
CA ALA A 228 12.78 21.67 5.50
C ALA A 228 12.91 22.15 4.04
N SER A 229 13.97 22.91 3.70
CA SER A 229 14.21 23.31 2.30
C SER A 229 14.66 22.14 1.43
N GLU A 230 15.16 21.07 2.04
CA GLU A 230 15.49 19.80 1.40
C GLU A 230 14.33 18.80 1.53
N GLY A 231 13.19 19.24 2.04
CA GLY A 231 11.97 18.45 2.12
C GLY A 231 11.91 17.49 3.30
N VAL A 232 12.73 17.69 4.33
CA VAL A 232 12.72 16.88 5.57
C VAL A 232 12.09 17.66 6.72
N TYR A 233 11.08 17.06 7.34
CA TYR A 233 10.37 17.56 8.51
C TYR A 233 10.52 16.55 9.65
N GLY A 234 11.74 16.43 10.18
CA GLY A 234 12.12 15.47 11.21
C GLY A 234 13.63 15.30 11.29
N ASP A 235 14.11 14.23 11.95
CA ASP A 235 15.53 13.87 11.98
C ASP A 235 15.69 12.35 11.73
N PRO A 236 16.08 11.92 10.51
CA PRO A 236 16.11 10.52 10.13
C PRO A 236 17.33 9.76 10.65
N ARG A 237 18.32 10.45 11.26
CA ARG A 237 19.67 9.90 11.53
C ARG A 237 19.68 8.69 12.46
N ARG A 238 18.65 8.55 13.30
CA ARG A 238 18.49 7.45 14.25
C ARG A 238 17.43 6.43 13.81
N ALA A 239 16.95 6.51 12.58
CA ALA A 239 16.06 5.51 12.02
C ALA A 239 16.77 4.16 11.86
N SER A 240 16.04 3.08 12.11
CA SER A 240 16.52 1.72 11.92
C SER A 240 15.38 0.81 11.47
N ALA A 241 15.72 -0.33 10.85
CA ALA A 241 14.72 -1.31 10.45
C ALA A 241 13.95 -1.87 11.66
N GLU A 242 14.60 -2.04 12.81
CA GLU A 242 13.97 -2.52 14.05
C GLU A 242 12.88 -1.57 14.54
N LEU A 243 13.14 -0.25 14.47
CA LEU A 243 12.12 0.75 14.79
C LEU A 243 10.97 0.72 13.78
N GLY A 244 11.25 0.45 12.51
CA GLY A 244 10.23 0.35 11.47
C GLY A 244 9.36 -0.88 11.61
N GLN A 245 9.90 -2.02 12.05
CA GLN A 245 9.12 -3.26 12.21
C GLN A 245 7.98 -3.08 13.21
N ILE A 246 8.14 -2.22 14.24
CA ILE A 246 7.06 -1.87 15.17
C ILE A 246 5.88 -1.26 14.41
N GLY A 247 6.14 -0.27 13.55
CA GLY A 247 5.12 0.39 12.77
C GLY A 247 4.49 -0.55 11.73
N VAL A 248 5.31 -1.34 11.03
CA VAL A 248 4.84 -2.35 10.08
C VAL A 248 3.88 -3.34 10.74
N GLN A 249 4.22 -3.87 11.91
CA GLN A 249 3.36 -4.79 12.65
C GLN A 249 2.03 -4.11 13.04
N GLN A 250 2.09 -2.92 13.62
CA GLN A 250 0.90 -2.19 14.04
C GLN A 250 -0.03 -1.85 12.87
N ILE A 251 0.52 -1.44 11.72
CA ILE A 251 -0.25 -1.12 10.52
C ILE A 251 -0.98 -2.37 10.03
N VAL A 252 -0.27 -3.49 9.91
CA VAL A 252 -0.85 -4.75 9.41
C VAL A 252 -1.94 -5.26 10.34
N GLU A 253 -1.67 -5.36 11.64
CA GLU A 253 -2.63 -5.87 12.63
C GLU A 253 -3.88 -5.00 12.71
N SER A 254 -3.71 -3.68 12.74
CA SER A 254 -4.83 -2.72 12.80
C SER A 254 -5.66 -2.76 11.52
N SER A 255 -5.00 -2.86 10.35
CA SER A 255 -5.68 -2.96 9.06
C SER A 255 -6.49 -4.25 8.95
N VAL A 256 -5.92 -5.39 9.34
CA VAL A 256 -6.64 -6.68 9.36
C VAL A 256 -7.84 -6.60 10.31
N ALA A 257 -7.67 -6.03 11.50
CA ALA A 257 -8.76 -5.87 12.46
C ALA A 257 -9.89 -4.99 11.91
N ALA A 258 -9.54 -3.84 11.31
CA ALA A 258 -10.48 -2.90 10.71
C ALA A 258 -11.25 -3.52 9.55
N ILE A 259 -10.57 -4.19 8.60
CA ILE A 259 -11.24 -4.85 7.47
C ILE A 259 -12.18 -5.96 7.95
N ARG A 260 -11.76 -6.76 8.94
CA ARG A 260 -12.63 -7.78 9.53
C ARG A 260 -13.85 -7.18 10.25
N ALA A 261 -13.74 -5.98 10.81
CA ALA A 261 -14.88 -5.27 11.41
C ALA A 261 -15.87 -4.81 10.33
N LEU A 262 -15.37 -4.19 9.26
CA LEU A 262 -16.18 -3.78 8.10
C LEU A 262 -16.96 -4.94 7.47
N ALA A 263 -16.35 -6.14 7.45
CA ALA A 263 -16.98 -7.34 6.94
C ALA A 263 -18.04 -7.97 7.89
N ARG A 264 -18.01 -7.65 9.19
CA ARG A 264 -18.95 -8.18 10.21
C ARG A 264 -20.16 -7.31 10.48
N GLU A 265 -20.11 -6.03 10.11
CA GLU A 265 -21.24 -5.12 10.27
C GLU A 265 -22.43 -5.46 9.34
N HIS A 266 -22.30 -6.52 8.54
CA HIS A 266 -23.18 -6.89 7.41
C HIS A 266 -23.34 -8.40 7.27
#